data_AF-A0A7K6AAC1-F1
#
_entry.id   AF-A0A7K6AAC1-F1
#
_cell.length_a   1.000
_cell.length_b   1.000
_cell.length_c   1.000
_cell.angle_alpha   90.00
_cell.angle_beta   90.00
_cell.angle_gamma   90.00
#
_symmetry.space_group_name_H-M   'P 1'
#
loop_
_entity.id
_entity.type
_entity.pdbx_description
1 polymer ?
#
loop_
_entity_poly.entity_id
_entity_poly.type
_entity_poly.pdbx_seq_one_letter_code
_entity_poly.pdbx_strand_id
1 'polypeptide(L)'
;MAPLRRLCLCLCLCLCLPLLLPPPAAPAPTPAPVSRTDWAACRILSRDLSRLLATVKEPHPVLEQMQLSEEDPQNWPPRIRCSDACDPPTLDTNNTRCLHRILQALQHYRDLLGSDIFRDQPQPQLETTMDQLLGLVQQEHGHTPRHPMAPSETWSHQLLRHLALKRLRSFAAVMSRVFTHSAS
;
A
#
# COMPACT_ATOMS: atom_id res chain seq x y z
N MET A 1 -16.88 -80.22 7.38
CA MET A 1 -17.26 -78.92 6.78
C MET A 1 -16.87 -77.76 7.71
N ALA A 2 -15.58 -77.39 7.76
CA ALA A 2 -15.09 -76.33 8.66
C ALA A 2 -13.83 -75.52 8.23
N PRO A 3 -13.13 -75.75 7.09
CA PRO A 3 -11.91 -74.97 6.81
C PRO A 3 -12.14 -73.66 6.03
N LEU A 4 -13.20 -73.56 5.22
CA LEU A 4 -13.41 -72.41 4.30
C LEU A 4 -13.88 -71.13 4.99
N ARG A 5 -14.59 -71.22 6.11
CA ARG A 5 -15.10 -70.05 6.86
C ARG A 5 -14.01 -69.26 7.58
N ARG A 6 -12.93 -69.93 8.01
CA ARG A 6 -11.80 -69.27 8.70
C ARG A 6 -10.89 -68.51 7.74
N LEU A 7 -10.71 -69.01 6.51
CA LEU A 7 -9.93 -68.32 5.48
C LEU A 7 -10.60 -67.00 5.06
N CYS A 8 -11.93 -66.99 4.95
CA CYS A 8 -12.70 -65.82 4.53
C CYS A 8 -12.68 -64.69 5.58
N LEU A 9 -12.74 -65.05 6.87
CA LEU A 9 -12.62 -64.08 7.98
C LEU A 9 -11.22 -63.46 8.06
N CYS A 10 -10.15 -64.23 7.82
CA CYS A 10 -8.79 -63.68 7.77
C CYS A 10 -8.56 -62.77 6.56
N LEU A 11 -9.09 -63.12 5.37
CA LEU A 11 -8.98 -62.29 4.17
C LEU A 11 -9.71 -60.95 4.31
N CYS A 12 -10.90 -60.94 4.93
CA CYS A 12 -11.62 -59.69 5.22
C CYS A 12 -10.88 -58.82 6.24
N LEU A 13 -10.30 -59.40 7.30
CA LEU A 13 -9.59 -58.61 8.31
C LEU A 13 -8.31 -57.96 7.74
N CYS A 14 -7.60 -58.64 6.84
CA CYS A 14 -6.39 -58.13 6.21
C CYS A 14 -6.65 -57.04 5.15
N LEU A 15 -7.80 -57.09 4.44
CA LEU A 15 -8.15 -56.06 3.46
C LEU A 15 -8.70 -54.77 4.07
N CYS A 16 -9.20 -54.80 5.31
CA CYS A 16 -9.75 -53.61 5.99
C CYS A 16 -8.73 -52.82 6.82
N LEU A 17 -7.56 -53.42 7.13
CA LEU A 17 -6.52 -52.77 7.93
C LEU A 17 -5.83 -51.54 7.31
N PRO A 18 -5.65 -51.42 5.96
CA PRO A 18 -5.01 -50.24 5.40
C PRO A 18 -5.91 -48.99 5.35
N LEU A 19 -7.22 -49.11 5.66
CA LEU A 19 -8.14 -47.96 5.64
C LEU A 19 -8.22 -47.16 6.94
N LEU A 20 -7.59 -47.62 8.02
CA LEU A 20 -7.60 -46.92 9.33
C LEU A 20 -6.33 -46.11 9.62
N LEU A 21 -5.37 -46.05 8.70
CA LEU A 21 -4.18 -45.22 8.90
C LEU A 21 -4.51 -43.74 8.60
N PRO A 22 -4.37 -42.82 9.57
CA PRO A 22 -4.50 -41.41 9.28
C PRO A 22 -3.43 -41.00 8.26
N PRO A 23 -3.75 -40.13 7.29
CA PRO A 23 -2.77 -39.65 6.33
C PRO A 23 -1.60 -38.99 7.07
N PRO A 24 -0.35 -39.14 6.60
CA PRO A 24 0.77 -38.44 7.19
C PRO A 24 0.46 -36.95 7.18
N ALA A 25 0.56 -36.31 8.35
CA ALA A 25 0.32 -34.88 8.50
C ALA A 25 1.16 -34.14 7.44
N ALA A 26 0.48 -33.40 6.57
CA ALA A 26 1.16 -32.53 5.62
C ALA A 26 2.13 -31.64 6.43
N PRO A 27 3.37 -31.44 5.95
CA PRO A 27 4.30 -30.55 6.62
C PRO A 27 3.59 -29.21 6.80
N ALA A 28 3.60 -28.71 8.05
CA ALA A 28 3.04 -27.41 8.38
C ALA A 28 3.60 -26.39 7.37
N PRO A 29 2.76 -25.49 6.82
CA PRO A 29 3.23 -24.48 5.89
C PRO A 29 4.39 -23.75 6.56
N THR A 30 5.56 -23.86 5.95
CA THR A 30 6.73 -23.07 6.32
C THR A 30 6.26 -21.62 6.35
N PRO A 31 6.47 -20.87 7.44
CA PRO A 31 6.11 -19.46 7.46
C PRO A 31 6.82 -18.83 6.26
N ALA A 32 6.04 -18.27 5.34
CA ALA A 32 6.58 -17.51 4.22
C ALA A 32 7.58 -16.51 4.80
N PRO A 33 8.76 -16.32 4.16
CA PRO A 33 9.68 -15.29 4.61
C PRO A 33 8.88 -13.99 4.65
N VAL A 34 8.72 -13.42 5.84
CA VAL A 34 8.08 -12.12 6.02
C VAL A 34 8.85 -11.19 5.10
N SER A 35 8.23 -10.87 3.96
CA SER A 35 8.83 -10.00 2.97
C SER A 35 9.11 -8.71 3.72
N ARG A 36 10.39 -8.40 3.95
CA ARG A 36 10.77 -7.24 4.75
C ARG A 36 10.73 -6.03 3.83
N THR A 37 10.02 -4.98 4.22
CA THR A 37 10.00 -3.73 3.45
C THR A 37 11.44 -3.28 3.19
N ASP A 38 11.80 -3.01 1.94
CA ASP A 38 13.11 -2.46 1.60
C ASP A 38 13.15 -0.97 1.97
N TRP A 39 13.48 -0.71 3.23
CA TRP A 39 13.54 0.64 3.78
C TRP A 39 14.56 1.53 3.09
N ALA A 40 15.67 0.97 2.62
CA ALA A 40 16.70 1.73 1.92
C ALA A 40 16.18 2.24 0.58
N ALA A 41 15.51 1.37 -0.20
CA ALA A 41 14.87 1.75 -1.45
C ALA A 41 13.70 2.75 -1.23
N CYS A 42 12.87 2.53 -0.20
CA CYS A 42 11.79 3.47 0.17
C CYS A 42 12.34 4.86 0.54
N ARG A 43 13.45 4.92 1.27
CA ARG A 43 14.13 6.17 1.62
C ARG A 43 14.64 6.90 0.37
N ILE A 44 15.26 6.19 -0.58
CA ILE A 44 15.76 6.80 -1.82
C ILE A 44 14.58 7.39 -2.63
N LEU A 45 13.57 6.57 -2.92
CA LEU A 45 12.44 7.00 -3.74
C LEU A 45 11.60 8.11 -3.09
N SER A 46 11.44 8.11 -1.76
CA SER A 46 10.71 9.19 -1.07
C SER A 46 11.45 10.53 -1.11
N ARG A 47 12.80 10.52 -1.13
CA ARG A 47 13.61 11.72 -1.35
C ARG A 47 13.51 12.20 -2.78
N ASP A 48 13.52 11.29 -3.74
CA ASP A 48 13.34 11.64 -5.15
C ASP A 48 11.94 12.21 -5.41
N LEU A 49 10.89 11.62 -4.82
CA LEU A 49 9.53 12.18 -4.86
C LEU A 49 9.50 13.60 -4.31
N SER A 50 10.14 13.84 -3.16
CA SER A 50 10.21 15.18 -2.56
C SER A 50 10.95 16.18 -3.47
N ARG A 51 12.02 15.74 -4.13
CA ARG A 51 12.77 16.55 -5.09
C ARG A 51 11.92 16.90 -6.32
N LEU A 52 11.20 15.92 -6.88
CA LEU A 52 10.28 16.13 -8.00
C LEU A 52 9.17 17.12 -7.63
N LEU A 53 8.56 16.98 -6.44
CA LEU A 53 7.51 17.90 -5.99
C LEU A 53 7.98 19.35 -5.81
N ALA A 54 9.28 19.56 -5.57
CA ALA A 54 9.87 20.89 -5.50
C ALA A 54 10.04 21.55 -6.87
N THR A 55 10.09 20.77 -7.97
CA THR A 55 10.22 21.30 -9.33
C THR A 55 8.88 21.54 -10.03
N VAL A 56 7.79 20.94 -9.52
CA VAL A 56 6.44 21.17 -10.05
C VAL A 56 6.06 22.63 -9.86
N LYS A 57 5.89 23.33 -10.99
CA LYS A 57 5.44 24.73 -11.00
C LYS A 57 4.04 24.82 -10.42
N GLU A 58 3.88 25.59 -9.35
CA GLU A 58 2.54 25.96 -8.90
C GLU A 58 1.93 26.98 -9.86
N PRO A 59 0.67 26.81 -10.26
CA PRO A 59 0.08 27.67 -11.27
C PRO A 59 -0.02 29.14 -10.81
N HIS A 60 -0.31 29.41 -9.54
CA HIS A 60 -0.73 30.74 -9.08
C HIS A 60 -0.20 31.10 -7.68
N PRO A 61 0.68 32.11 -7.54
CA PRO A 61 1.20 32.57 -6.24
C PRO A 61 0.11 33.16 -5.33
N VAL A 62 -1.03 33.59 -5.90
CA VAL A 62 -2.19 34.08 -5.11
C VAL A 62 -2.81 32.95 -4.27
N LEU A 63 -2.77 31.70 -4.74
CA LEU A 63 -3.32 30.57 -4.01
C LEU A 63 -2.44 30.15 -2.82
N GLU A 64 -1.14 30.46 -2.84
CA GLU A 64 -0.23 30.18 -1.71
C GLU A 64 -0.65 30.90 -0.42
N GLN A 65 -1.25 32.10 -0.55
CA GLN A 65 -1.66 32.95 0.57
C GLN A 65 -3.08 32.65 1.09
N MET A 66 -3.86 31.85 0.36
CA MET A 66 -5.24 31.54 0.75
C MET A 66 -5.24 30.41 1.78
N GLN A 67 -5.51 30.74 3.05
CA GLN A 67 -5.91 29.74 4.04
C GLN A 67 -7.38 29.38 3.80
N LEU A 68 -7.61 28.52 2.82
CA LEU A 68 -8.93 27.91 2.62
C LEU A 68 -9.25 27.04 3.83
N SER A 69 -10.47 27.18 4.35
CA SER A 69 -10.98 26.33 5.44
C SER A 69 -10.85 24.88 5.00
N GLU A 70 -10.00 24.12 5.70
CA GLU A 70 -9.58 22.76 5.34
C GLU A 70 -10.67 21.72 5.61
N GLU A 71 -11.89 21.95 5.15
CA GLU A 71 -12.82 20.84 5.04
C GLU A 71 -12.36 19.99 3.87
N ASP A 72 -11.81 18.81 4.20
CA ASP A 72 -11.26 17.88 3.23
C ASP A 72 -12.37 17.54 2.23
N PRO A 73 -12.22 17.89 0.94
CA PRO A 73 -13.26 17.58 -0.02
C PRO A 73 -13.46 16.06 -0.07
N GLN A 74 -14.70 15.62 -0.26
CA GLN A 74 -15.03 14.20 -0.25
C GLN A 74 -14.14 13.44 -1.26
N ASN A 75 -13.58 12.30 -0.83
CA ASN A 75 -12.64 11.46 -1.60
C ASN A 75 -11.21 12.03 -1.78
N TRP A 76 -10.79 12.98 -0.93
CA TRP A 76 -9.40 13.45 -0.94
C TRP A 76 -8.40 12.44 -0.36
N PRO A 77 -7.12 12.49 -0.79
CA PRO A 77 -6.08 11.63 -0.25
C PRO A 77 -5.97 11.76 1.28
N PRO A 78 -5.91 10.62 1.99
CA PRO A 78 -5.83 10.63 3.44
C PRO A 78 -4.57 11.31 3.97
N ARG A 79 -4.71 12.09 5.06
CA ARG A 79 -3.57 12.63 5.83
C ARG A 79 -3.01 11.60 6.80
N ILE A 80 -1.72 11.64 7.09
CA ILE A 80 -1.14 10.91 8.22
C ILE A 80 -1.51 11.65 9.51
N ARG A 81 -2.28 11.00 10.39
CA ARG A 81 -2.75 11.51 11.68
C ARG A 81 -1.88 10.99 12.82
N CYS A 82 -1.98 11.63 13.99
CA CYS A 82 -1.33 11.15 15.21
C CYS A 82 -1.75 9.72 15.60
N SER A 83 -2.97 9.31 15.26
CA SER A 83 -3.49 7.95 15.52
C SER A 83 -2.88 6.85 14.64
N ASP A 84 -2.17 7.24 13.57
CA ASP A 84 -1.68 6.32 12.54
C ASP A 84 -0.33 5.69 12.93
N ALA A 85 0.20 6.01 14.12
CA ALA A 85 1.37 5.37 14.72
C ALA A 85 2.65 5.47 13.87
N CYS A 86 2.83 6.62 13.21
CA CYS A 86 4.04 6.96 12.45
C CYS A 86 5.11 7.67 13.28
N ASP A 87 4.98 7.67 14.61
CA ASP A 87 5.99 8.18 15.53
C ASP A 87 7.16 7.19 15.70
N PRO A 88 8.40 7.67 15.93
CA PRO A 88 9.58 6.81 15.98
C PRO A 88 9.48 5.61 16.93
N PRO A 89 9.01 5.76 18.20
CA PRO A 89 8.89 4.62 19.11
C PRO A 89 7.99 3.51 18.59
N THR A 90 6.90 3.86 17.91
CA THR A 90 5.98 2.87 17.35
C THR A 90 6.55 2.24 16.07
N LEU A 91 7.29 2.98 15.24
CA LEU A 91 7.95 2.42 14.06
C LEU A 91 8.96 1.33 14.40
N ASP A 92 9.66 1.45 15.54
CA ASP A 92 10.65 0.48 16.02
C ASP A 92 10.02 -0.86 16.45
N THR A 93 8.74 -0.83 16.83
CA THR A 93 8.04 -1.99 17.41
C THR A 93 6.97 -2.58 16.49
N ASN A 94 6.12 -1.74 15.90
CA ASN A 94 5.06 -2.14 14.97
C ASN A 94 4.73 -1.02 13.97
N ASN A 95 5.28 -1.15 12.76
CA ASN A 95 5.09 -0.20 11.67
C ASN A 95 3.84 -0.47 10.80
N THR A 96 3.07 -1.54 11.05
CA THR A 96 1.99 -1.97 10.15
C THR A 96 0.92 -0.92 9.95
N ARG A 97 0.49 -0.23 11.02
CA ARG A 97 -0.54 0.82 10.93
C ARG A 97 -0.04 2.01 10.11
N CYS A 98 1.19 2.45 10.36
CA CYS A 98 1.79 3.56 9.63
C CYS A 98 1.95 3.22 8.14
N LEU A 99 2.49 2.04 7.83
CA LEU A 99 2.65 1.57 6.45
C LEU A 99 1.31 1.44 5.72
N HIS A 100 0.27 0.92 6.39
CA HIS A 100 -1.07 0.86 5.82
C HIS A 100 -1.60 2.26 5.47
N ARG A 101 -1.35 3.25 6.33
CA ARG A 101 -1.75 4.63 6.05
C ARG A 101 -0.98 5.25 4.88
N ILE A 102 0.33 5.04 4.84
CA ILE A 102 1.19 5.51 3.73
C ILE A 102 0.72 4.87 2.42
N LEU A 103 0.41 3.57 2.43
CA LEU A 103 -0.10 2.83 1.29
C LEU A 103 -1.42 3.44 0.76
N GLN A 104 -2.40 3.65 1.64
CA GLN A 104 -3.68 4.26 1.27
C GLN A 104 -3.49 5.64 0.61
N ALA A 105 -2.63 6.46 1.20
CA ALA A 105 -2.37 7.81 0.69
C ALA A 105 -1.66 7.78 -0.67
N LEU A 106 -0.64 6.94 -0.84
CA LEU A 106 0.05 6.76 -2.13
C LEU A 106 -0.92 6.32 -3.23
N GLN A 107 -1.81 5.36 -2.94
CA GLN A 107 -2.83 4.92 -3.89
C GLN A 107 -3.74 6.08 -4.31
N HIS A 108 -4.26 6.84 -3.34
CA HIS A 108 -5.14 7.97 -3.63
C HIS A 108 -4.44 9.09 -4.41
N TYR A 109 -3.20 9.43 -4.08
CA TYR A 109 -2.47 10.43 -4.83
C TYR A 109 -2.16 9.97 -6.26
N ARG A 110 -1.88 8.69 -6.46
CA ARG A 110 -1.67 8.14 -7.80
C ARG A 110 -2.94 8.26 -8.64
N ASP A 111 -4.09 7.89 -8.07
CA ASP A 111 -5.38 7.99 -8.74
C ASP A 111 -5.74 9.46 -9.03
N LEU A 112 -5.40 10.37 -8.12
CA LEU A 112 -5.56 11.82 -8.29
C LEU A 112 -4.68 12.39 -9.40
N LEU A 113 -3.43 11.97 -9.51
CA LEU A 113 -2.54 12.39 -10.59
C LEU A 113 -3.03 11.87 -11.96
N GLY A 114 -3.74 10.74 -11.99
CA GLY A 114 -4.37 10.20 -13.20
C GLY A 114 -5.76 10.75 -13.52
N SER A 115 -6.28 11.70 -12.72
CA SER A 115 -7.63 12.25 -12.89
C SER A 115 -7.71 13.38 -13.92
N ASP A 116 -8.92 13.85 -14.19
CA ASP A 116 -9.20 15.03 -15.02
C ASP A 116 -8.51 16.30 -14.52
N ILE A 117 -8.28 16.43 -13.20
CA ILE A 117 -7.64 17.58 -12.55
C ILE A 117 -6.21 17.83 -13.09
N PHE A 118 -5.49 16.77 -13.45
CA PHE A 118 -4.11 16.84 -13.94
C PHE A 118 -4.01 16.61 -15.46
N ARG A 119 -5.12 16.42 -16.17
CA ARG A 119 -5.13 16.06 -17.59
C ARG A 119 -4.35 17.03 -18.47
N ASP A 120 -4.49 18.33 -18.22
CA ASP A 120 -3.81 19.37 -19.01
C ASP A 120 -2.33 19.56 -18.62
N GLN A 121 -1.92 19.04 -17.45
CA GLN A 121 -0.56 19.15 -16.91
C GLN A 121 -0.14 17.83 -16.23
N PRO A 122 0.02 16.75 -17.02
CA PRO A 122 0.33 15.44 -16.49
C PRO A 122 1.67 15.43 -15.77
N GLN A 123 1.82 14.55 -14.77
CA GLN A 123 3.03 14.45 -13.94
C GLN A 123 3.65 13.05 -14.02
N PRO A 124 4.16 12.63 -15.20
CA PRO A 124 4.55 11.24 -15.44
C PRO A 124 5.69 10.76 -14.53
N GLN A 125 6.62 11.65 -14.18
CA GLN A 125 7.71 11.32 -13.25
C GLN A 125 7.20 11.11 -11.83
N LEU A 126 6.26 11.94 -11.36
CA LEU A 126 5.64 11.75 -10.04
C LEU A 126 4.85 10.45 -10.00
N GLU A 127 4.04 10.18 -11.01
CA GLU A 127 3.27 8.93 -11.12
C GLU A 127 4.20 7.71 -11.07
N THR A 128 5.27 7.72 -11.87
CA THR A 128 6.24 6.60 -11.93
C THR A 128 6.90 6.37 -10.57
N THR A 129 7.40 7.42 -9.92
CA THR A 129 8.02 7.31 -8.59
C THR A 129 7.02 6.84 -7.54
N MET A 130 5.75 7.27 -7.64
CA MET A 130 4.68 6.83 -6.75
C MET A 130 4.33 5.35 -6.94
N ASP A 131 4.26 4.87 -8.19
CA ASP A 131 4.04 3.45 -8.50
C ASP A 131 5.21 2.57 -8.01
N GLN A 132 6.45 3.05 -8.11
CA GLN A 132 7.61 2.35 -7.54
C GLN A 132 7.55 2.26 -6.01
N LEU A 133 7.19 3.37 -5.33
CA LEU A 133 6.99 3.37 -3.88
C LEU A 133 5.86 2.43 -3.46
N LEU A 134 4.75 2.42 -4.19
CA LEU A 134 3.65 1.48 -3.96
C LEU A 134 4.14 0.04 -4.06
N GLY A 135 4.93 -0.31 -5.07
CA GLY A 135 5.48 -1.66 -5.22
C GLY A 135 6.40 -2.10 -4.08
N LEU A 136 7.11 -1.16 -3.43
CA LEU A 136 7.96 -1.49 -2.27
C LEU A 136 7.16 -1.63 -0.97
N VAL A 137 6.10 -0.83 -0.79
CA VAL A 137 5.27 -0.84 0.42
C VAL A 137 4.20 -1.94 0.35
N GLN A 138 3.70 -2.28 -0.83
CA GLN A 138 2.74 -3.37 -1.07
C GLN A 138 3.47 -4.71 -1.05
N GLN A 139 3.53 -5.35 0.12
CA GLN A 139 4.32 -6.58 0.27
C GLN A 139 3.57 -7.87 -0.12
N GLU A 140 2.24 -7.84 -0.23
CA GLU A 140 1.41 -9.07 -0.33
C GLU A 140 0.23 -8.98 -1.31
N HIS A 141 -0.05 -7.81 -1.88
CA HIS A 141 -1.22 -7.63 -2.74
C HIS A 141 -0.72 -7.15 -4.09
N GLY A 142 -0.99 -7.94 -5.15
CA GLY A 142 -0.63 -7.60 -6.52
C GLY A 142 -1.05 -6.17 -6.90
N HIS A 143 -0.45 -5.65 -7.96
CA HIS A 143 -0.59 -4.25 -8.38
C HIS A 143 -2.04 -3.77 -8.25
N THR A 144 -2.30 -2.87 -7.29
CA THR A 144 -3.67 -2.40 -7.05
C THR A 144 -4.13 -1.65 -8.29
N PRO A 145 -5.25 -2.06 -8.93
CA PRO A 145 -5.80 -1.31 -10.07
C PRO A 145 -6.03 0.14 -9.68
N ARG A 146 -5.83 1.07 -10.62
CA ARG A 146 -6.20 2.48 -10.40
C ARG A 146 -7.71 2.57 -10.20
N HIS A 147 -8.12 3.37 -9.23
CA HIS A 147 -9.53 3.68 -9.05
C HIS A 147 -9.89 4.97 -9.79
N PRO A 148 -10.86 4.97 -10.71
CA PRO A 148 -11.31 6.19 -11.36
C PRO A 148 -11.87 7.16 -10.32
N MET A 149 -11.37 8.40 -10.32
CA MET A 149 -11.94 9.47 -9.51
C MET A 149 -13.21 10.02 -10.16
N ALA A 150 -14.14 10.50 -9.32
CA ALA A 150 -15.32 11.20 -9.81
C ALA A 150 -14.88 12.45 -10.62
N PRO A 151 -15.51 12.74 -11.77
CA PRO A 151 -15.20 13.93 -12.54
C PRO A 151 -15.36 15.20 -11.70
N SER A 152 -14.47 16.16 -11.93
CA SER A 152 -14.49 17.45 -11.26
C SER A 152 -14.87 18.57 -12.23
N GLU A 153 -15.49 19.63 -11.70
CA GLU A 153 -15.86 20.79 -12.50
C GLU A 153 -14.61 21.50 -13.02
N THR A 154 -14.56 21.78 -14.33
CA THR A 154 -13.37 22.32 -15.01
C THR A 154 -12.88 23.65 -14.44
N TRP A 155 -13.80 24.51 -13.97
CA TRP A 155 -13.46 25.78 -13.32
C TRP A 155 -12.66 25.59 -12.03
N SER A 156 -12.80 24.43 -11.35
CA SER A 156 -12.15 24.13 -10.08
C SER A 156 -10.78 23.46 -10.24
N HIS A 157 -10.42 23.00 -11.43
CA HIS A 157 -9.23 22.18 -11.68
C HIS A 157 -7.93 22.82 -11.18
N GLN A 158 -7.74 24.13 -11.41
CA GLN A 158 -6.52 24.83 -10.97
C GLN A 158 -6.41 24.88 -9.44
N LEU A 159 -7.52 25.13 -8.75
CA LEU A 159 -7.57 25.16 -7.29
C LEU A 159 -7.32 23.77 -6.71
N LEU A 160 -8.01 22.75 -7.23
CA LEU A 160 -7.84 21.36 -6.79
C LEU A 160 -6.40 20.89 -7.01
N ARG A 161 -5.78 21.24 -8.15
CA ARG A 161 -4.36 20.94 -8.43
C ARG A 161 -3.43 21.58 -7.40
N HIS A 162 -3.63 22.86 -7.08
CA HIS A 162 -2.82 23.55 -6.07
C HIS A 162 -2.95 22.87 -4.70
N LEU A 163 -4.18 22.63 -4.24
CA LEU A 163 -4.43 21.95 -2.97
C LEU A 163 -3.81 20.53 -2.94
N ALA A 164 -3.84 19.82 -4.07
CA ALA A 164 -3.36 18.45 -4.19
C ALA A 164 -1.84 18.41 -4.05
N LEU A 165 -1.14 19.30 -4.76
CA LEU A 165 0.31 19.42 -4.69
C LEU A 165 0.76 19.90 -3.31
N LYS A 166 0.07 20.88 -2.71
CA LYS A 166 0.37 21.35 -1.35
C LYS A 166 0.26 20.22 -0.33
N ARG A 167 -0.81 19.43 -0.36
CA ARG A 167 -1.00 18.29 0.54
C ARG A 167 -0.04 17.14 0.26
N LEU A 168 0.24 16.87 -1.02
CA LEU A 168 1.21 15.85 -1.41
C LEU A 168 2.62 16.19 -0.90
N ARG A 169 3.03 17.46 -0.93
CA ARG A 169 4.31 17.90 -0.32
C ARG A 169 4.36 17.64 1.17
N SER A 170 3.29 17.97 1.91
CA SER A 170 3.20 17.68 3.35
C SER A 170 3.28 16.17 3.64
N PHE A 171 2.52 15.38 2.89
CA PHE A 171 2.55 13.92 2.99
C PHE A 171 3.93 13.35 2.70
N ALA A 172 4.56 13.77 1.59
CA ALA A 172 5.88 13.30 1.18
C ALA A 172 6.95 13.61 2.23
N ALA A 173 6.87 14.78 2.89
CA ALA A 173 7.78 15.14 3.98
C ALA A 173 7.66 14.18 5.17
N VAL A 174 6.44 13.84 5.60
CA VAL A 174 6.23 12.90 6.71
C VAL A 174 6.67 11.49 6.31
N MET A 175 6.24 10.99 5.15
CA MET A 175 6.61 9.68 4.63
C MET A 175 8.14 9.53 4.49
N SER A 176 8.83 10.57 3.98
CA SER A 176 10.29 10.56 3.86
C SER A 176 10.99 10.45 5.22
N ARG A 177 10.45 11.07 6.27
CA ARG A 177 10.96 10.92 7.64
C ARG A 177 10.76 9.50 8.17
N VAL A 178 9.58 8.91 7.97
CA VAL A 178 9.28 7.52 8.37
C VAL A 178 10.28 6.54 7.73
N PHE A 179 10.49 6.65 6.41
CA PHE A 179 11.42 5.77 5.71
C PHE A 179 12.88 6.06 6.05
N THR A 180 13.24 7.31 6.34
CA THR A 180 14.59 7.64 6.80
C THR A 180 14.87 7.04 8.16
N HIS A 181 13.93 7.17 9.11
CA HIS A 181 14.04 6.55 10.44
C HIS A 181 14.16 5.04 10.35
N SER A 182 13.27 4.40 9.60
CA SER A 182 13.21 2.93 9.48
C SER A 182 14.39 2.31 8.71
N ALA A 183 15.14 3.12 7.96
CA ALA A 183 16.34 2.71 7.22
C ALA A 183 17.64 3.03 7.95
N SER A 184 17.57 3.62 9.16
CA SER A 184 18.73 3.98 9.98
C SER A 184 19.17 2.85 10.90
#